data_AF-A0A927B736-F1
#
_entry.id   AF-A0A927B736-F1
#
_cell.length_a   1.000
_cell.length_b   1.000
_cell.length_c   1.000
_cell.angle_alpha   90.00
_cell.angle_beta   90.00
_cell.angle_gamma   90.00
#
_symmetry.space_group_name_H-M   'P 1'
#
loop_
_entity.id
_entity.type
_entity.pdbx_description
1 polymer ?
#
loop_
_entity_poly.entity_id
_entity_poly.type
_entity_poly.pdbx_seq_one_letter_code
_entity_poly.pdbx_strand_id
1 'polypeptide(L)'
;MSYVINANVLMSALISGKAFYKTIFGSLDILLPEFALVEIEKYKETIFQKSKLDEVAMSCYTLNLFQQLTILPNYFLSTNALAEANRLIVHVDVKDISYLALAIQTNSMLLTRDQPIYKAARQNGFRRIMLFDDFLRQYL
;
A
#
# COMPACT_ATOMS: atom_id res chain seq x y z
N MET A 1 -5.91 -14.41 -4.45
CA MET A 1 -4.53 -13.90 -4.58
C MET A 1 -4.47 -12.62 -3.77
N SER A 2 -3.49 -12.48 -2.91
CA SER A 2 -3.35 -11.33 -2.03
C SER A 2 -2.49 -10.24 -2.69
N TYR A 3 -2.74 -8.99 -2.33
CA TYR A 3 -2.06 -7.81 -2.86
C TYR A 3 -1.55 -6.97 -1.72
N VAL A 4 -0.29 -6.58 -1.79
CA VAL A 4 0.27 -5.57 -0.87
C VAL A 4 0.11 -4.21 -1.52
N ILE A 5 -0.37 -3.21 -0.77
CA ILE A 5 -0.36 -1.82 -1.20
C ILE A 5 0.55 -0.99 -0.28
N ASN A 6 1.21 0.03 -0.81
CA ASN A 6 1.95 0.98 0.03
C ASN A 6 1.04 2.11 0.57
N ALA A 7 1.52 2.85 1.57
CA ALA A 7 0.76 3.96 2.16
C ALA A 7 0.32 4.99 1.12
N ASN A 8 1.10 5.24 0.06
CA ASN A 8 0.71 6.17 -0.99
C ASN A 8 -0.59 5.79 -1.70
N VAL A 9 -0.84 4.49 -1.91
CA VAL A 9 -2.10 4.01 -2.47
C VAL A 9 -3.24 4.22 -1.47
N LEU A 10 -3.04 3.87 -0.19
CA LEU A 10 -4.05 4.07 0.86
C LEU A 10 -4.38 5.55 1.08
N MET A 11 -3.36 6.42 1.15
CA MET A 11 -3.53 7.88 1.23
C MET A 11 -4.29 8.42 0.02
N SER A 12 -3.99 7.93 -1.19
CA SER A 12 -4.73 8.32 -2.39
C SER A 12 -6.21 7.93 -2.30
N ALA A 13 -6.50 6.75 -1.75
CA ALA A 13 -7.86 6.30 -1.51
C ALA A 13 -8.59 7.23 -0.52
N LEU A 14 -7.96 7.53 0.61
CA LEU A 14 -8.48 8.42 1.66
C LEU A 14 -8.71 9.85 1.14
N ILE A 15 -7.72 10.45 0.49
CA ILE A 15 -7.81 11.80 -0.11
C ILE A 15 -8.92 11.88 -1.14
N SER A 16 -9.09 10.84 -1.97
CA SER A 16 -10.08 10.90 -3.05
C SER A 16 -11.52 10.85 -2.57
N GLY A 17 -11.80 10.16 -1.45
CA GLY A 17 -13.15 9.87 -0.99
C GLY A 17 -14.02 9.06 -1.97
N LYS A 18 -13.44 8.50 -3.05
CA LYS A 18 -14.22 7.90 -4.12
C LYS A 18 -14.65 6.47 -3.78
N ALA A 19 -15.95 6.18 -3.98
CA ALA A 19 -16.54 4.88 -3.73
C ALA A 19 -15.85 3.70 -4.47
N PHE A 20 -15.20 3.95 -5.62
CA PHE A 20 -14.54 2.88 -6.37
C PHE A 20 -13.43 2.18 -5.55
N TYR A 21 -12.71 2.89 -4.67
CA TYR A 21 -11.69 2.27 -3.82
C TYR A 21 -12.30 1.27 -2.86
N LYS A 22 -13.51 1.53 -2.35
CA LYS A 22 -14.27 0.57 -1.54
C LYS A 22 -14.59 -0.69 -2.34
N THR A 23 -15.04 -0.54 -3.57
CA THR A 23 -15.35 -1.68 -4.45
C THR A 23 -14.11 -2.51 -4.75
N ILE A 24 -13.00 -1.86 -5.11
CA ILE A 24 -11.76 -2.55 -5.45
C ILE A 24 -11.18 -3.24 -4.20
N PHE A 25 -11.00 -2.53 -3.10
CA PHE A 25 -10.42 -3.11 -1.89
C PHE A 25 -11.32 -4.20 -1.30
N GLY A 26 -12.65 -4.06 -1.37
CA GLY A 26 -13.57 -5.12 -0.93
C GLY A 26 -13.63 -6.34 -1.87
N SER A 27 -13.10 -6.24 -3.08
CA SER A 27 -13.00 -7.38 -4.02
C SER A 27 -11.66 -8.10 -3.98
N LEU A 28 -10.68 -7.56 -3.25
CA LEU A 28 -9.30 -8.03 -3.20
C LEU A 28 -8.91 -8.36 -1.76
N ASP A 29 -7.98 -9.28 -1.59
CA ASP A 29 -7.34 -9.51 -0.30
C ASP A 29 -6.14 -8.55 -0.16
N ILE A 30 -6.37 -7.40 0.48
CA ILE A 30 -5.39 -6.31 0.62
C ILE A 30 -4.60 -6.46 1.93
N LEU A 31 -3.28 -6.49 1.81
CA LEU A 31 -2.33 -6.57 2.91
C LEU A 31 -1.51 -5.28 3.04
N LEU A 32 -1.26 -4.84 4.27
CA LEU A 32 -0.30 -3.76 4.57
C LEU A 32 0.54 -4.11 5.82
N PRO A 33 1.80 -3.66 5.90
CA PRO A 33 2.52 -3.64 7.17
C PRO A 33 1.95 -2.53 8.08
N GLU A 34 2.07 -2.69 9.40
CA GLU A 34 1.64 -1.68 10.39
C GLU A 34 2.29 -0.31 10.19
N PHE A 35 3.46 -0.27 9.54
CA PHE A 35 4.13 0.97 9.17
C PHE A 35 3.24 1.90 8.32
N ALA A 36 2.30 1.35 7.55
CA ALA A 36 1.31 2.15 6.83
C ALA A 36 0.50 3.06 7.76
N LEU A 37 0.17 2.60 8.96
CA LEU A 37 -0.57 3.40 9.96
C LEU A 37 0.25 4.59 10.44
N VAL A 38 1.57 4.41 10.61
CA VAL A 38 2.50 5.49 10.98
C VAL A 38 2.52 6.56 9.87
N GLU A 39 2.51 6.14 8.61
CA GLU A 39 2.45 7.09 7.48
C GLU A 39 1.09 7.80 7.39
N ILE A 40 -0.03 7.09 7.57
CA ILE A 40 -1.36 7.72 7.60
C ILE A 40 -1.44 8.75 8.72
N GLU A 41 -0.98 8.43 9.93
CA GLU A 41 -0.99 9.36 11.07
C GLU A 41 -0.11 10.58 10.80
N LYS A 42 1.10 10.37 10.25
CA LYS A 42 2.02 11.45 9.88
C LYS A 42 1.40 12.43 8.88
N TYR A 43 0.63 11.93 7.91
CA TYR A 43 0.03 12.73 6.86
C TYR A 43 -1.45 13.08 7.09
N LYS A 44 -2.00 12.86 8.30
CA LYS A 44 -3.42 13.04 8.61
C LYS A 44 -3.95 14.41 8.20
N GLU A 45 -3.24 15.49 8.52
CA GLU A 45 -3.67 16.86 8.20
C GLU A 45 -3.76 17.06 6.68
N THR A 46 -2.78 16.54 5.93
CA THR A 46 -2.80 16.59 4.46
C THR A 46 -3.96 15.78 3.89
N ILE A 47 -4.26 14.62 4.48
CA ILE A 47 -5.37 13.77 4.05
C ILE A 47 -6.71 14.50 4.25
N PHE A 48 -6.93 15.09 5.42
CA PHE A 48 -8.14 15.86 5.71
C PHE A 48 -8.27 17.11 4.84
N GLN A 49 -7.19 17.89 4.69
CA GLN A 49 -7.20 19.13 3.90
C GLN A 49 -7.43 18.89 2.41
N LYS A 50 -6.92 17.79 1.86
CA LYS A 50 -7.06 17.45 0.43
C LYS A 50 -8.32 16.66 0.12
N SER A 51 -8.95 16.06 1.14
CA SER A 51 -10.23 15.39 0.97
C SER A 51 -11.33 16.42 0.69
N LYS A 52 -12.31 16.02 -0.12
CA LYS A 52 -13.52 16.81 -0.37
C LYS A 52 -14.67 16.41 0.56
N LEU A 53 -14.44 15.45 1.45
CA LEU A 53 -15.43 14.95 2.40
C LEU A 53 -15.43 15.85 3.63
N ASP A 54 -16.62 16.08 4.20
CA ASP A 54 -16.73 16.60 5.55
C ASP A 54 -16.23 15.58 6.58
N GLU A 55 -16.08 16.00 7.84
CA GLU A 55 -15.51 15.19 8.91
C GLU A 55 -16.28 13.88 9.16
N VAL A 56 -17.61 13.93 9.10
CA VAL A 56 -18.48 12.77 9.32
C VAL A 56 -18.34 11.79 8.15
N ALA A 57 -18.44 12.29 6.92
CA ALA A 57 -18.27 11.50 5.71
C ALA A 57 -16.87 10.89 5.62
N MET A 58 -15.84 11.64 6.01
CA MET A 58 -14.45 11.17 6.06
C MET A 58 -14.27 10.04 7.07
N SER A 59 -14.86 10.18 8.26
CA SER A 59 -14.81 9.16 9.31
C SER A 59 -15.52 7.87 8.84
N CYS A 60 -16.73 7.99 8.29
CA CYS A 60 -17.46 6.86 7.71
C CYS A 60 -16.68 6.20 6.56
N TYR A 61 -16.13 6.99 5.65
CA TYR A 61 -15.37 6.48 4.51
C TYR A 61 -14.10 5.75 4.95
N THR A 62 -13.37 6.32 5.91
CA THR A 62 -12.17 5.70 6.49
C THR A 62 -12.52 4.36 7.12
N LEU A 63 -13.56 4.30 7.97
CA LEU A 63 -14.00 3.05 8.59
C LEU A 63 -14.33 1.98 7.53
N ASN A 64 -15.07 2.35 6.49
CA ASN A 64 -15.45 1.45 5.40
C ASN A 64 -14.22 0.91 4.64
N LEU A 65 -13.22 1.75 4.38
CA LEU A 65 -11.98 1.31 3.71
C LEU A 65 -11.19 0.35 4.59
N PHE A 66 -10.96 0.71 5.85
CA PHE A 66 -10.14 -0.08 6.77
C PHE A 66 -10.74 -1.45 7.09
N GLN A 67 -12.07 -1.59 7.03
CA GLN A 67 -12.74 -2.89 7.14
C GLN A 67 -12.36 -3.89 6.03
N GLN A 68 -11.77 -3.42 4.92
CA GLN A 68 -11.33 -4.27 3.80
C GLN A 68 -9.82 -4.58 3.84
N LEU A 69 -9.09 -4.14 4.86
CA LEU A 69 -7.63 -4.23 4.93
C LEU A 69 -7.18 -5.22 6.00
N THR A 70 -6.20 -6.06 5.67
CA THR A 70 -5.44 -6.84 6.65
C THR A 70 -4.12 -6.13 6.93
N ILE A 71 -3.98 -5.59 8.14
CA ILE A 71 -2.76 -4.90 8.58
C ILE A 71 -1.96 -5.84 9.47
N LEU A 72 -0.72 -6.11 9.09
CA LEU A 72 0.16 -7.06 9.76
C LEU A 72 1.26 -6.33 10.54
N PRO A 73 1.52 -6.74 11.78
CA PRO A 73 2.54 -6.11 12.62
C PRO A 73 3.95 -6.38 12.09
N ASN A 74 4.92 -5.52 12.42
CA ASN A 74 6.28 -5.66 11.87
C ASN A 74 6.96 -6.97 12.31
N TYR A 75 6.64 -7.50 13.51
CA TYR A 75 7.19 -8.77 13.98
C TYR A 75 6.73 -9.98 13.15
N PHE A 76 5.68 -9.82 12.33
CA PHE A 76 5.28 -10.86 11.37
C PHE A 76 6.32 -11.00 10.25
N LEU A 77 7.05 -9.94 9.90
CA LEU A 77 8.04 -9.96 8.83
C LEU A 77 9.31 -10.69 9.26
N SER A 78 9.64 -11.76 8.55
CA SER A 78 10.87 -12.50 8.75
C SER A 78 12.09 -11.67 8.40
N THR A 79 13.19 -11.91 9.12
CA THR A 79 14.50 -11.31 8.83
C THR A 79 14.96 -11.58 7.40
N ASN A 80 14.67 -12.76 6.85
CA ASN A 80 14.99 -13.12 5.46
C ASN A 80 14.23 -12.25 4.45
N ALA A 81 12.92 -12.04 4.66
CA ALA A 81 12.13 -11.20 3.77
C ALA A 81 12.57 -9.73 3.83
N LEU A 82 12.89 -9.23 5.02
CA LEU A 82 13.43 -7.88 5.22
C LEU A 82 14.80 -7.70 4.57
N ALA A 83 15.72 -8.67 4.75
CA ALA A 83 17.04 -8.63 4.14
C ALA A 83 16.97 -8.63 2.61
N GLU A 84 16.10 -9.47 2.04
CA GLU A 84 15.90 -9.51 0.59
C GLU A 84 15.27 -8.21 0.07
N ALA A 85 14.23 -7.70 0.72
CA ALA A 85 13.64 -6.42 0.35
C ALA A 85 14.67 -5.28 0.41
N ASN A 86 15.48 -5.23 1.48
CA ASN A 86 16.55 -4.26 1.62
C ASN A 86 17.56 -4.37 0.46
N ARG A 87 18.03 -5.59 0.13
CA ARG A 87 18.94 -5.82 -1.00
C ARG A 87 18.38 -5.28 -2.32
N LEU A 88 17.06 -5.39 -2.53
CA LEU A 88 16.41 -4.99 -3.77
C LEU A 88 16.22 -3.47 -3.91
N ILE A 89 15.92 -2.73 -2.82
CA ILE A 89 15.45 -1.33 -2.92
C ILE A 89 16.04 -0.35 -1.90
N VAL A 90 16.98 -0.73 -1.04
CA VAL A 90 17.52 0.15 0.03
C VAL A 90 18.06 1.50 -0.49
N HIS A 91 18.58 1.54 -1.71
CA HIS A 91 19.13 2.73 -2.35
C HIS A 91 18.06 3.70 -2.88
N VAL A 92 16.76 3.35 -2.77
CA VAL A 92 15.63 4.16 -3.22
C VAL A 92 14.91 4.78 -2.03
N ASP A 93 14.24 3.97 -1.21
CA ASP A 93 13.57 4.42 0.00
C ASP A 93 13.53 3.29 1.04
N VAL A 94 14.15 3.54 2.19
CA VAL A 94 14.20 2.61 3.32
C VAL A 94 12.80 2.36 3.91
N LYS A 95 11.88 3.33 3.82
CA LYS A 95 10.50 3.19 4.31
C LYS A 95 9.72 2.12 3.53
N ASP A 96 10.05 1.94 2.25
CA ASP A 96 9.33 1.01 1.38
C ASP A 96 9.74 -0.47 1.55
N ILE A 97 10.81 -0.73 2.32
CA ILE A 97 11.31 -2.08 2.60
C ILE A 97 10.23 -2.97 3.21
N SER A 98 9.43 -2.43 4.14
CA SER A 98 8.39 -3.20 4.85
C SER A 98 7.30 -3.71 3.90
N TYR A 99 6.88 -2.91 2.91
CA TYR A 99 5.89 -3.32 1.91
C TYR A 99 6.44 -4.39 0.97
N LEU A 100 7.68 -4.21 0.49
CA LEU A 100 8.30 -5.20 -0.38
C LEU A 100 8.57 -6.52 0.36
N ALA A 101 9.03 -6.45 1.61
CA ALA A 101 9.24 -7.63 2.45
C ALA A 101 7.93 -8.39 2.67
N LEU A 102 6.83 -7.69 2.94
CA LEU A 102 5.52 -8.31 3.08
C LEU A 102 5.10 -9.03 1.79
N ALA A 103 5.31 -8.40 0.62
CA ALA A 103 5.00 -9.01 -0.67
C ALA A 103 5.87 -10.23 -0.98
N ILE A 104 7.16 -10.20 -0.62
CA ILE A 104 8.07 -11.34 -0.72
C ILE A 104 7.57 -12.50 0.15
N GLN A 105 7.34 -12.24 1.44
CA GLN A 105 6.97 -13.26 2.41
C GLN A 105 5.63 -13.94 2.12
N THR A 106 4.64 -13.14 1.68
CA THR A 106 3.29 -13.64 1.39
C THR A 106 3.13 -14.12 -0.06
N ASN A 107 4.20 -14.06 -0.86
CA ASN A 107 4.17 -14.32 -2.31
C ASN A 107 3.08 -13.50 -3.04
N SER A 108 2.83 -12.28 -2.57
CA SER A 108 1.80 -11.37 -3.08
C SER A 108 2.35 -10.45 -4.17
N MET A 109 1.45 -9.80 -4.91
CA MET A 109 1.82 -8.70 -5.80
C MET A 109 1.86 -7.38 -5.03
N LEU A 110 2.97 -6.63 -5.14
CA LEU A 110 3.04 -5.27 -4.61
C LEU A 110 2.45 -4.29 -5.64
N LEU A 111 1.41 -3.56 -5.25
CA LEU A 111 0.84 -2.47 -6.01
C LEU A 111 1.33 -1.14 -5.42
N THR A 112 2.01 -0.34 -6.25
CA THR A 112 2.59 0.94 -5.80
C THR A 112 2.27 2.06 -6.78
N ARG A 113 2.22 3.30 -6.31
CA ARG A 113 2.25 4.49 -7.16
C ARG A 113 3.68 5.05 -7.33
N ASP A 114 4.66 4.47 -6.64
CA ASP A 114 6.05 4.91 -6.64
C ASP A 114 6.82 4.30 -7.82
N GLN A 115 7.12 5.15 -8.80
CA GLN A 115 7.86 4.78 -10.01
C GLN A 115 9.33 4.39 -9.72
N PRO A 116 10.09 5.14 -8.91
CA PRO A 116 11.42 4.69 -8.44
C PRO A 116 11.44 3.28 -7.86
N ILE A 117 10.54 2.96 -6.92
CA ILE A 117 10.47 1.63 -6.28
C ILE A 117 10.11 0.55 -7.31
N TYR A 118 9.13 0.82 -8.17
CA TYR A 118 8.78 -0.09 -9.28
C TYR A 118 9.99 -0.44 -10.14
N LYS A 119 10.73 0.57 -10.59
CA LYS A 119 11.90 0.39 -11.47
C LYS A 119 13.02 -0.36 -10.77
N ALA A 120 13.38 0.04 -9.55
CA ALA A 120 14.46 -0.59 -8.80
C ALA A 120 14.15 -2.06 -8.48
N ALA A 121 12.95 -2.36 -8.00
CA ALA A 121 12.54 -3.74 -7.73
C ALA A 121 12.62 -4.61 -9.00
N ARG A 122 12.13 -4.11 -10.14
CA ARG A 122 12.16 -4.84 -11.43
C ARG A 122 13.58 -5.03 -11.96
N GLN A 123 14.44 -4.02 -11.83
CA GLN A 123 15.86 -4.10 -12.23
C GLN A 123 16.61 -5.12 -11.39
N ASN A 124 16.29 -5.22 -10.10
CA ASN A 124 16.92 -6.16 -9.17
C ASN A 124 16.24 -7.56 -9.15
N GLY A 125 15.33 -7.83 -10.10
CA GLY A 125 14.78 -9.16 -10.36
C GLY A 125 13.42 -9.47 -9.71
N PHE A 126 12.85 -8.54 -8.93
CA PHE A 126 11.52 -8.74 -8.34
C PHE A 126 10.42 -8.43 -9.36
N ARG A 127 9.71 -9.48 -9.80
CA ARG A 127 8.71 -9.38 -10.87
C ARG A 127 7.28 -9.15 -10.40
N ARG A 128 6.94 -9.53 -9.16
CA ARG A 128 5.60 -9.41 -8.56
C ARG A 128 5.31 -7.99 -8.04
N ILE A 129 5.52 -7.01 -8.90
CA ILE A 129 5.28 -5.60 -8.62
C ILE A 129 4.62 -4.95 -9.84
N MET A 130 3.62 -4.11 -9.59
CA MET A 130 2.86 -3.41 -10.62
C MET A 130 2.54 -1.99 -10.15
N LEU A 131 2.47 -1.06 -11.11
CA LEU A 131 1.97 0.27 -10.82
C LEU A 131 0.46 0.21 -10.60
N PHE A 132 -0.03 0.87 -9.57
CA PHE A 132 -1.44 0.80 -9.20
C PHE A 132 -2.35 1.32 -10.32
N ASP A 133 -1.94 2.35 -11.07
CA ASP A 133 -2.72 2.85 -12.21
C ASP A 133 -2.78 1.85 -13.37
N ASP A 134 -1.74 1.03 -13.58
CA ASP A 134 -1.76 -0.05 -14.57
C ASP A 134 -2.67 -1.20 -14.12
N PHE A 135 -2.64 -1.52 -12.83
CA PHE A 135 -3.55 -2.48 -12.22
C PHE A 135 -5.02 -2.07 -12.42
N LEU A 136 -5.36 -0.80 -12.16
CA LEU A 136 -6.71 -0.28 -12.36
C LEU A 136 -7.19 -0.42 -13.79
N ARG A 137 -6.33 -0.23 -14.80
CA ARG A 137 -6.68 -0.38 -16.23
C ARG A 137 -6.92 -1.81 -16.66
N GLN A 138 -6.41 -2.80 -15.91
CA GLN A 138 -6.62 -4.22 -16.19
C GLN A 138 -7.84 -4.76 -15.44
N TYR A 139 -8.20 -4.12 -14.34
CA TYR A 139 -9.29 -4.54 -13.46
C TYR A 139 -10.63 -3.86 -13.78
N LEU A 140 -10.61 -2.75 -14.53
CA LEU A 140 -11.76 -2.00 -15.04
C LEU A 140 -11.87 -2.16 -16.55
#